data_AF-A0A7W0PMK5-F1
#
_entry.id   AF-A0A7W0PMK5-F1
#
_cell.length_a   1.000
_cell.length_b   1.000
_cell.length_c   1.000
_cell.angle_alpha   90.00
_cell.angle_beta   90.00
_cell.angle_gamma   90.00
#
_symmetry.space_group_name_H-M   'P 1'
#
loop_
_entity.id
_entity.type
_entity.pdbx_description
1 polymer ?
#
loop_
_entity_poly.entity_id
_entity_poly.type
_entity_poly.pdbx_seq_one_letter_code
_entity_poly.pdbx_strand_id
1 'polypeptide(L)'
;MTTEASRMTRGKGPRVVVVGPCASGKTTLVENLKSVGVDARVSGQEHSAIRNLWQRLEPDVLIALDLDLETLRERRYPTWSAGLYDVQHRRLEEAFEAADVTIDTSETPEEDVLEVALAVIAHYRASSE
;
A
#
# COMPACT_ATOMS: atom_id res chain seq x y z
N MET A 1 -15.64 33.50 12.81
CA MET A 1 -14.75 32.74 13.70
C MET A 1 -13.76 32.01 12.82
N THR A 2 -12.60 32.64 12.68
CA THR A 2 -11.40 32.19 11.97
C THR A 2 -10.74 31.04 12.74
N THR A 3 -10.13 30.08 12.03
CA THR A 3 -9.06 29.11 12.40
C THR A 3 -9.22 27.93 11.41
N GLU A 4 -8.29 27.50 10.55
CA GLU A 4 -6.84 27.67 10.37
C GLU A 4 -6.54 27.36 8.89
N ALA A 5 -5.89 28.18 8.08
CA ALA A 5 -4.47 28.53 8.12
C ALA A 5 -3.54 27.30 8.27
N SER A 6 -3.39 26.51 7.19
CA SER A 6 -2.07 26.25 6.59
C SER A 6 -2.18 25.38 5.32
N ARG A 7 -2.54 25.99 4.18
CA ARG A 7 -2.21 25.44 2.83
C ARG A 7 -0.77 25.82 2.45
N MET A 8 0.12 25.91 3.44
CA MET A 8 1.43 26.55 3.30
C MET A 8 2.57 25.57 3.54
N THR A 9 2.65 24.56 2.67
CA THR A 9 3.92 23.99 2.18
C THR A 9 3.73 23.53 0.73
N ARG A 10 3.92 24.41 -0.26
CA ARG A 10 4.43 23.94 -1.56
C ARG A 10 5.82 23.37 -1.28
N GLY A 11 5.94 22.05 -1.15
CA GLY A 11 7.25 21.45 -0.86
C GLY A 11 7.35 19.96 -0.55
N LYS A 12 6.26 19.19 -0.45
CA LYS A 12 6.36 17.73 -0.36
C LYS A 12 5.21 17.08 -1.13
N GLY A 13 5.52 16.14 -2.03
CA GLY A 13 4.52 15.34 -2.74
C GLY A 13 3.69 14.47 -1.77
N PRO A 14 2.64 13.78 -2.26
CA PRO A 14 1.76 12.98 -1.42
C PRO A 14 2.56 11.90 -0.67
N ARG A 15 2.19 11.66 0.60
CA ARG A 15 2.65 10.52 1.37
C ARG A 15 1.90 9.28 0.93
N VAL A 16 2.64 8.34 0.35
CA VAL A 16 2.11 7.06 -0.12
C VAL A 16 2.36 5.99 0.93
N VAL A 17 1.32 5.24 1.30
CA VAL A 17 1.45 4.07 2.17
C VAL A 17 1.06 2.82 1.37
N VAL A 18 1.87 1.77 1.48
CA VAL A 18 1.62 0.49 0.85
C VAL A 18 1.29 -0.55 1.91
N VAL A 19 0.13 -1.22 1.76
CA VAL A 19 -0.39 -2.31 2.60
C VAL A 19 -0.55 -3.59 1.78
N GLY A 20 -0.76 -4.73 2.43
CA GLY A 20 -0.90 -6.03 1.76
C GLY A 20 -0.36 -7.22 2.57
N PRO A 21 -0.61 -8.47 2.14
CA PRO A 21 -0.12 -9.66 2.83
C PRO A 21 1.41 -9.80 2.74
N CYS A 22 1.96 -10.76 3.49
CA CYS A 22 3.32 -11.21 3.29
C CYS A 22 3.54 -11.63 1.83
N ALA A 23 4.68 -11.25 1.26
CA ALA A 23 5.10 -11.61 -0.11
C ALA A 23 4.32 -10.94 -1.25
N SER A 24 3.44 -9.98 -0.97
CA SER A 24 2.78 -9.16 -1.99
C SER A 24 3.70 -8.11 -2.66
N GLY A 25 4.99 -8.06 -2.33
CA GLY A 25 5.92 -7.11 -2.97
C GLY A 25 5.94 -5.69 -2.38
N LYS A 26 5.33 -5.45 -1.20
CA LYS A 26 5.27 -4.11 -0.57
C LYS A 26 6.62 -3.38 -0.49
N THR A 27 7.66 -4.07 -0.04
CA THR A 27 9.00 -3.48 0.10
C THR A 27 9.57 -3.10 -1.26
N THR A 28 9.48 -3.99 -2.25
CA THR A 28 9.90 -3.76 -3.62
C THR A 28 9.20 -2.53 -4.22
N LEU A 29 7.88 -2.45 -4.11
CA LEU A 29 7.14 -1.29 -4.63
C LEU A 29 7.56 0.01 -3.93
N VAL A 30 7.73 0.00 -2.60
CA VAL A 30 8.15 1.19 -1.85
C VAL A 30 9.57 1.62 -2.24
N GLU A 31 10.49 0.69 -2.47
CA GLU A 31 11.85 0.98 -2.95
C GLU A 31 11.82 1.59 -4.36
N ASN A 32 11.02 1.04 -5.27
CA ASN A 32 10.84 1.55 -6.62
C ASN A 32 10.19 2.94 -6.64
N LEU A 33 9.17 3.18 -5.82
CA LEU A 33 8.55 4.51 -5.67
C LEU A 33 9.56 5.54 -5.13
N LYS A 34 10.37 5.15 -4.14
CA LYS A 34 11.41 6.03 -3.59
C LYS A 34 12.49 6.36 -4.61
N SER A 35 12.87 5.42 -5.46
CA SER A 35 13.91 5.65 -6.49
C SER A 35 13.52 6.73 -7.49
N VAL A 36 12.22 6.93 -7.71
CA VAL A 36 11.65 8.00 -8.55
C VAL A 36 11.17 9.23 -7.76
N GLY A 37 11.54 9.34 -6.49
CA GLY A 37 11.32 10.54 -5.67
C GLY A 37 9.96 10.65 -4.96
N VAL A 38 9.22 9.54 -4.81
CA VAL A 38 7.95 9.51 -4.07
C VAL A 38 8.20 9.26 -2.56
N ASP A 39 7.48 9.98 -1.69
CA ASP A 39 7.48 9.73 -0.23
C ASP A 39 6.63 8.50 0.10
N ALA A 40 7.19 7.30 -0.08
CA ALA A 40 6.50 6.03 0.12
C ALA A 40 6.94 5.29 1.40
N ARG A 41 6.00 4.60 2.05
CA ARG A 41 6.24 3.78 3.26
C ARG A 41 5.46 2.47 3.23
N VAL A 42 6.03 1.42 3.80
CA VAL A 42 5.32 0.15 4.05
C VAL A 42 4.56 0.25 5.37
N SER A 43 3.33 -0.25 5.41
CA SER A 43 2.61 -0.55 6.63
C SER A 43 2.65 -2.07 6.89
N GLY A 44 3.00 -2.45 8.13
CA GLY A 44 2.97 -3.84 8.60
C GLY A 44 1.60 -4.28 9.13
N GLN A 45 0.52 -3.81 8.50
CA GLN A 45 -0.86 -4.03 8.94
C GLN A 45 -1.21 -5.51 9.11
N GLU A 46 -0.71 -6.38 8.23
CA GLU A 46 -0.92 -7.82 8.24
C GLU A 46 -0.41 -8.51 9.53
N HIS A 47 0.53 -7.87 10.23
CA HIS A 47 1.11 -8.34 11.48
C HIS A 47 0.51 -7.70 12.74
N SER A 48 -0.42 -6.75 12.58
CA SER A 48 -0.97 -5.96 13.68
C SER A 48 -2.37 -6.41 14.08
N ALA A 49 -2.67 -6.36 15.39
CA ALA A 49 -4.04 -6.47 15.89
C ALA A 49 -4.79 -5.12 15.87
N ILE A 50 -4.08 -4.00 15.67
CA ILE A 50 -4.68 -2.68 15.50
C ILE A 50 -5.18 -2.60 14.06
N ARG A 51 -6.50 -2.52 13.89
CA ARG A 51 -7.16 -2.60 12.58
C ARG A 51 -6.76 -1.51 11.60
N ASN A 52 -6.47 -0.32 12.11
CA ASN A 52 -6.12 0.86 11.34
C ASN A 52 -4.67 1.32 11.59
N LEU A 53 -3.73 0.40 11.80
CA LEU A 53 -2.31 0.77 12.00
C LEU A 53 -1.80 1.63 10.83
N TRP A 54 -2.22 1.32 9.60
CA TRP A 54 -1.89 2.07 8.40
C TRP A 54 -2.28 3.56 8.47
N GLN A 55 -3.38 3.91 9.14
CA GLN A 55 -3.82 5.32 9.28
C GLN A 55 -2.85 6.15 10.12
N ARG A 56 -2.07 5.53 11.02
CA ARG A 56 -1.06 6.23 11.83
C ARG A 56 0.11 6.74 11.01
N LEU A 57 0.27 6.26 9.78
CA LEU A 57 1.23 6.78 8.84
C LEU A 57 0.71 8.01 8.08
N GLU A 58 -0.56 8.39 8.26
CA GLU A 58 -1.23 9.53 7.64
C GLU A 58 -1.09 9.53 6.11
N PRO A 59 -1.58 8.48 5.40
CA PRO A 59 -1.49 8.44 3.94
C PRO A 59 -2.33 9.53 3.29
N ASP A 60 -1.74 10.20 2.30
CA ASP A 60 -2.49 10.93 1.27
C ASP A 60 -3.02 9.95 0.21
N VAL A 61 -2.25 8.90 -0.08
CA VAL A 61 -2.59 7.81 -1.01
C VAL A 61 -2.27 6.47 -0.34
N LEU A 62 -3.23 5.55 -0.35
CA LEU A 62 -3.13 4.19 0.16
C LEU A 62 -3.19 3.18 -1.01
N ILE A 63 -2.12 2.39 -1.16
CA ILE A 63 -2.02 1.35 -2.18
C ILE A 63 -2.05 -0.01 -1.49
N ALA A 64 -2.98 -0.87 -1.90
CA ALA A 64 -3.03 -2.25 -1.46
C ALA A 64 -2.40 -3.18 -2.51
N LEU A 65 -1.53 -4.07 -2.07
CA LEU A 65 -1.02 -5.18 -2.89
C LEU A 65 -1.58 -6.48 -2.34
N ASP A 66 -2.19 -7.28 -3.20
CA ASP A 66 -2.71 -8.59 -2.85
C ASP A 66 -2.03 -9.72 -3.64
N LEU A 67 -2.23 -10.96 -3.20
CA LEU A 67 -1.85 -12.18 -3.90
C LEU A 67 -2.64 -13.37 -3.36
N ASP A 68 -2.82 -14.38 -4.22
CA ASP A 68 -3.39 -15.64 -3.80
C ASP A 68 -2.43 -16.47 -2.90
N LEU A 69 -2.97 -17.47 -2.22
CA LEU A 69 -2.21 -18.35 -1.33
C LEU A 69 -1.18 -19.20 -2.08
N GLU A 70 -1.42 -19.53 -3.35
CA GLU A 70 -0.53 -20.34 -4.18
C GLU A 70 0.76 -19.57 -4.47
N THR A 71 0.63 -18.37 -5.02
CA THR A 71 1.69 -17.40 -5.26
C THR A 71 2.44 -17.08 -3.98
N LEU A 72 1.75 -16.90 -2.85
CA LEU A 72 2.40 -16.66 -1.57
C LEU A 72 3.32 -17.82 -1.19
N ARG A 73 2.85 -19.06 -1.32
CA ARG A 73 3.62 -20.27 -1.03
C ARG A 73 4.83 -20.42 -1.95
N GLU A 74 4.69 -20.07 -3.23
CA GLU A 74 5.80 -20.05 -4.18
C GLU A 74 6.88 -19.03 -3.78
N ARG A 75 6.47 -17.81 -3.41
CA ARG A 75 7.39 -16.72 -3.03
C ARG A 75 8.05 -16.90 -1.67
N ARG A 76 7.45 -17.69 -0.77
CA ARG A 76 7.96 -17.91 0.60
C ARG A 76 8.43 -19.33 0.83
N TYR A 77 7.47 -20.24 1.00
CA TYR A 77 7.69 -21.66 1.15
C TYR A 77 6.37 -22.43 1.01
N PRO A 78 6.38 -23.65 0.43
CA PRO A 78 5.16 -24.43 0.16
C PRO A 78 4.29 -24.73 1.38
N THR A 79 4.90 -24.80 2.58
CA THR A 79 4.20 -25.12 3.84
C THR A 79 3.55 -23.90 4.51
N TRP A 80 3.42 -22.76 3.82
CA TRP A 80 2.75 -21.60 4.40
C TRP A 80 1.30 -21.93 4.79
N SER A 81 0.94 -21.54 6.01
CA SER A 81 -0.36 -21.87 6.61
C SER A 81 -1.49 -21.07 5.96
N ALA A 82 -2.54 -21.77 5.50
CA ALA A 82 -3.78 -21.15 5.06
C ALA A 82 -4.43 -20.32 6.19
N GLY A 83 -4.40 -20.82 7.43
CA GLY A 83 -4.93 -20.06 8.57
C GLY A 83 -4.15 -18.76 8.84
N LEU A 84 -2.84 -18.74 8.59
CA LEU A 84 -2.05 -17.49 8.70
C LEU A 84 -2.36 -16.53 7.54
N TYR A 85 -2.60 -17.06 6.34
CA TYR A 85 -3.08 -16.28 5.19
C TYR A 85 -4.43 -15.62 5.51
N ASP A 86 -5.40 -16.37 6.04
CA ASP A 86 -6.72 -15.85 6.41
C ASP A 86 -6.63 -14.79 7.52
N VAL A 87 -5.75 -14.98 8.51
CA VAL A 87 -5.53 -14.00 9.58
C VAL A 87 -4.95 -12.70 9.03
N GLN A 88 -4.02 -12.76 8.07
CA GLN A 88 -3.47 -11.57 7.43
C GLN A 88 -4.55 -10.81 6.64
N HIS A 89 -5.34 -11.51 5.82
CA HIS A 89 -6.42 -10.90 5.03
C HIS A 89 -7.44 -10.21 5.93
N ARG A 90 -7.89 -10.88 6.99
CA ARG A 90 -8.81 -10.27 7.97
C ARG A 90 -8.26 -9.02 8.65
N ARG A 91 -6.95 -8.96 8.89
CA ARG A 91 -6.30 -7.76 9.45
C ARG A 91 -6.16 -6.63 8.43
N LEU A 92 -6.22 -6.96 7.15
CA LEU A 92 -6.11 -6.04 6.02
C LEU A 92 -7.46 -5.56 5.50
N GLU A 93 -8.59 -6.20 5.85
CA GLU A 93 -9.95 -5.87 5.41
C GLU A 93 -10.20 -4.35 5.34
N GLU A 94 -10.07 -3.63 6.45
CA GLU A 94 -10.32 -2.17 6.50
C GLU A 94 -9.30 -1.36 5.67
N ALA A 95 -8.08 -1.88 5.47
CA ALA A 95 -7.07 -1.23 4.64
C ALA A 95 -7.35 -1.44 3.14
N PHE A 96 -7.86 -2.61 2.77
CA PHE A 96 -8.28 -2.92 1.39
C PHE A 96 -9.52 -2.13 1.00
N GLU A 97 -10.51 -2.04 1.89
CA GLU A 97 -11.71 -1.23 1.67
C GLU A 97 -11.38 0.27 1.50
N ALA A 98 -10.36 0.76 2.19
CA ALA A 98 -9.94 2.16 2.14
C ALA A 98 -8.88 2.47 1.07
N ALA A 99 -8.35 1.47 0.36
CA ALA A 99 -7.27 1.68 -0.60
C ALA A 99 -7.77 2.43 -1.84
N ASP A 100 -6.95 3.37 -2.34
CA ASP A 100 -7.22 4.08 -3.60
C ASP A 100 -7.07 3.13 -4.81
N VAL A 101 -6.24 2.09 -4.66
CA VAL A 101 -6.11 0.99 -5.61
C VAL A 101 -5.71 -0.29 -4.89
N THR A 102 -6.25 -1.41 -5.35
CA THR A 102 -5.75 -2.75 -5.00
C THR A 102 -5.16 -3.39 -6.26
N ILE A 103 -3.94 -3.90 -6.17
CA ILE A 103 -3.21 -4.53 -7.27
C ILE A 103 -2.97 -5.99 -6.92
N ASP A 104 -3.47 -6.90 -7.77
CA ASP A 104 -3.20 -8.33 -7.63
C ASP A 104 -1.81 -8.66 -8.21
N THR A 105 -0.87 -8.97 -7.31
CA THR A 105 0.50 -9.27 -7.68
C THR A 105 0.73 -10.74 -8.05
N SER A 106 -0.30 -11.59 -7.99
CA SER A 106 -0.27 -12.95 -8.57
C SER A 106 -0.24 -12.90 -10.10
N GLU A 107 -0.94 -11.93 -10.69
CA GLU A 107 -1.11 -11.83 -12.14
C GLU A 107 -0.38 -10.63 -12.76
N THR A 108 0.12 -9.71 -11.93
CA THR A 108 0.75 -8.46 -12.40
C THR A 108 2.28 -8.50 -12.25
N PRO A 109 3.05 -8.34 -13.34
CA PRO A 109 4.51 -8.17 -13.30
C PRO A 109 4.94 -6.96 -12.47
N GLU A 110 6.15 -7.01 -11.89
CA GLU A 110 6.63 -5.96 -10.99
C GLU A 110 6.70 -4.57 -11.64
N GLU A 111 7.06 -4.50 -12.92
CA GLU A 111 7.06 -3.26 -13.71
C GLU A 111 5.66 -2.64 -13.81
N ASP A 112 4.65 -3.46 -14.10
CA ASP A 112 3.26 -3.02 -14.24
C ASP A 112 2.68 -2.56 -12.90
N VAL A 113 3.07 -3.19 -11.79
CA VAL A 113 2.69 -2.75 -10.43
C VAL A 113 3.18 -1.33 -10.15
N LEU A 114 4.42 -0.99 -10.55
CA LEU A 114 4.96 0.36 -10.38
C LEU A 114 4.21 1.38 -11.25
N GLU A 115 3.92 1.03 -12.50
CA GLU A 115 3.18 1.91 -13.41
C GLU A 115 1.77 2.23 -12.88
N VAL A 116 1.03 1.23 -12.41
CA VAL A 116 -0.28 1.42 -11.78
C VAL A 116 -0.19 2.33 -10.55
N ALA A 117 0.80 2.10 -9.68
CA ALA A 117 1.01 2.93 -8.50
C ALA A 117 1.27 4.40 -8.88
N LEU A 118 2.13 4.65 -9.88
CA LEU A 118 2.43 6.00 -10.36
C LEU A 118 1.22 6.69 -10.99
N ALA A 119 0.36 5.95 -11.70
CA ALA A 119 -0.87 6.49 -12.28
C ALA A 119 -1.83 7.00 -11.19
N VAL A 120 -2.01 6.24 -10.11
CA VAL A 120 -2.87 6.64 -8.97
C VAL A 120 -2.31 7.87 -8.26
N ILE A 121 -0.99 7.91 -8.05
CA ILE A 121 -0.32 9.09 -7.45
C ILE A 121 -0.48 10.33 -8.32
N ALA A 122 -0.38 10.19 -9.65
CA ALA A 122 -0.59 11.29 -10.58
C ALA A 122 -2.05 11.79 -10.55
N HIS A 123 -3.02 10.89 -10.48
CA HIS A 123 -4.43 11.23 -10.37
C HIS A 123 -4.75 12.00 -9.07
N TYR A 124 -4.20 11.59 -7.93
CA TYR A 124 -4.33 12.32 -6.67
C TYR A 124 -3.81 13.76 -6.77
N ARG A 125 -2.64 13.94 -7.40
CA ARG A 125 -2.03 15.26 -7.59
C ARG A 125 -2.93 16.17 -8.42
N ALA A 126 -3.46 15.67 -9.54
CA ALA A 126 -4.34 16.44 -10.42
C ALA A 126 -5.68 16.83 -9.73
N SER A 127 -6.16 16.01 -8.80
CA SER A 127 -7.40 16.26 -8.06
C SER A 127 -7.24 17.22 -6.87
N SER A 128 -6.00 17.51 -6.48
CA SER A 128 -5.66 18.31 -5.30
C SER A 128 -5.23 19.76 -5.63
N GLU A 129 -5.16 20.10 -6.92
CA GLU A 129 -4.85 21.44 -7.44
C GLU A 129 -6.11 22.31 -7.50
#